data_AF-A0A9Q4GHY4-F1
#
_entry.id   AF-A0A9Q4GHY4-F1
#
_cell.length_a   1.000
_cell.length_b   1.000
_cell.length_c   1.000
_cell.angle_alpha   90.00
_cell.angle_beta   90.00
_cell.angle_gamma   90.00
#
_symmetry.space_group_name_H-M   'P 1'
#
loop_
_entity.id
_entity.type
_entity.pdbx_description
1 polymer ?
#
loop_
_entity_poly.entity_id
_entity_poly.type
_entity_poly.pdbx_seq_one_letter_code
_entity_poly.pdbx_strand_id
1 'polypeptide(L)'
;MPDDWNNGLESEQVTTYIDETTKEVWKEHAEALGMSLSRFVESMVNAGRSLHEDTAPEGYEDTDPASARREAEALRQELETLEEAERADAVEVYAVLDASGGYETVEALADGVDADESAVYEALQSLLDEGLVEYDTMRNAYTA
;
A
#
# COMPACT_ATOMS: atom_id res chain seq x y z
N MET A 1 -0.53 50.06 -8.12
CA MET A 1 -0.33 48.99 -9.11
C MET A 1 -1.45 48.00 -8.92
N PRO A 2 -2.12 47.48 -9.96
CA PRO A 2 -3.20 46.52 -9.78
C PRO A 2 -2.61 45.16 -9.34
N ASP A 3 -3.14 44.62 -8.24
CA ASP A 3 -2.82 43.32 -7.66
C ASP A 3 -3.38 42.16 -8.52
N ASP A 4 -2.86 41.98 -9.72
CA ASP A 4 -3.21 40.89 -10.66
C ASP A 4 -2.45 39.58 -10.38
N TRP A 5 -2.22 39.25 -9.09
CA TRP A 5 -1.54 38.01 -8.71
C TRP A 5 -2.47 36.86 -8.34
N ASN A 6 -3.78 37.05 -8.45
CA ASN A 6 -4.75 35.99 -8.20
C ASN A 6 -5.23 35.39 -9.53
N ASN A 7 -4.48 34.43 -10.06
CA ASN A 7 -4.73 33.71 -11.32
C ASN A 7 -5.96 32.79 -11.27
N GLY A 8 -7.04 33.14 -10.56
CA GLY A 8 -8.30 32.41 -10.58
C GLY A 8 -8.23 30.93 -10.14
N LEU A 9 -7.12 30.49 -9.56
CA LEU A 9 -6.95 29.15 -9.00
C LEU A 9 -7.39 29.21 -7.53
N GLU A 10 -8.48 28.53 -7.21
CA GLU A 10 -8.87 28.27 -5.83
C GLU A 10 -7.72 27.50 -5.15
N SER A 11 -6.95 28.18 -4.29
CA SER A 11 -5.91 27.51 -3.51
C SER A 11 -6.57 26.59 -2.49
N GLU A 12 -6.35 25.28 -2.60
CA GLU A 12 -6.83 24.33 -1.60
C GLU A 12 -6.19 24.64 -0.24
N GLN A 13 -7.01 24.72 0.81
CA GLN A 13 -6.50 25.03 2.14
C GLN A 13 -5.79 23.81 2.72
N VAL A 14 -4.46 23.82 2.67
CA VAL A 14 -3.61 22.80 3.28
C VAL A 14 -3.22 23.22 4.70
N THR A 15 -3.49 22.35 5.67
CA THR A 15 -3.00 22.51 7.05
C THR A 15 -1.81 21.60 7.26
N THR A 16 -0.72 22.16 7.78
CA THR A 16 0.49 21.42 8.14
C THR A 16 0.91 21.76 9.57
N TYR A 17 1.70 20.88 10.18
CA TYR A 17 2.25 21.05 11.51
C TYR A 17 3.73 21.33 11.42
N ILE A 18 4.16 22.42 12.05
CA ILE A 18 5.57 22.81 12.21
C ILE A 18 5.79 23.26 13.64
N ASP A 19 7.03 23.17 14.12
CA ASP A 19 7.40 23.68 15.43
C ASP A 19 7.16 25.20 15.53
N GLU A 20 6.86 25.67 16.73
CA GLU A 20 6.51 27.06 17.00
C GLU A 20 7.65 28.02 16.63
N THR A 21 8.89 27.68 17.01
CA THR A 21 10.09 28.47 16.69
C THR A 21 10.29 28.61 15.18
N THR A 22 10.12 27.52 14.42
CA THR A 22 10.24 27.53 12.96
C THR A 22 9.20 28.46 12.32
N LYS A 23 7.96 28.41 12.84
CA LYS A 23 6.87 29.27 12.36
C LYS A 23 7.16 30.76 12.61
N GLU A 24 7.73 31.10 13.75
CA GLU A 24 8.08 32.48 14.10
C GLU A 24 9.14 33.04 13.16
N VAL A 25 10.23 32.29 12.93
CA VAL A 25 11.30 32.68 11.99
C VAL A 25 10.74 32.90 10.58
N TRP A 26 9.85 32.02 10.12
CA TRP A 26 9.26 32.16 8.78
C TRP A 26 8.32 33.36 8.67
N LYS A 27 7.58 33.68 9.73
CA LYS A 27 6.75 34.91 9.77
C LYS A 27 7.62 36.15 9.67
N GLU A 28 8.71 36.22 10.43
CA GLU A 28 9.64 37.36 10.37
C GLU A 28 10.21 37.54 8.96
N HIS A 29 10.63 36.45 8.31
CA HIS A 29 11.14 36.51 6.94
C HIS A 29 10.06 36.91 5.92
N ALA A 30 8.83 36.40 6.06
CA ALA A 30 7.73 36.78 5.20
C ALA A 30 7.39 38.29 5.34
N GLU A 31 7.38 38.80 6.58
CA GLU A 31 7.20 40.23 6.86
C GLU A 31 8.34 41.08 6.30
N ALA A 32 9.59 40.66 6.45
CA ALA A 32 10.76 41.35 5.90
C ALA A 32 10.71 41.45 4.37
N LEU A 33 10.10 40.48 3.70
CA LEU A 33 9.90 40.45 2.25
C LEU A 33 8.55 41.05 1.80
N GLY A 34 7.72 41.53 2.73
CA GLY A 34 6.42 42.14 2.44
C GLY A 34 5.40 41.17 1.83
N MET A 35 5.46 39.88 2.17
CA MET A 35 4.58 38.85 1.64
C MET A 35 3.83 38.08 2.73
N SER A 36 2.76 37.37 2.35
CA SER A 36 2.06 36.49 3.27
C SER A 36 2.89 35.25 3.61
N LEU A 37 2.66 34.68 4.79
CA LEU A 37 3.34 33.44 5.22
C LEU A 37 3.11 32.30 4.22
N SER A 38 1.89 32.14 3.69
CA SER A 38 1.60 31.09 2.70
C SER A 38 2.41 31.28 1.41
N ARG A 39 2.54 32.52 0.92
CA ARG A 39 3.33 32.82 -0.29
C ARG A 39 4.82 32.60 -0.06
N PHE A 40 5.31 32.93 1.12
CA PHE A 40 6.70 32.66 1.52
C PHE A 40 7.00 31.16 1.55
N VAL A 41 6.12 30.38 2.19
CA VAL A 41 6.25 28.91 2.26
C VAL A 41 6.17 28.28 0.87
N GLU A 42 5.24 28.72 0.04
CA GLU A 42 5.11 28.25 -1.35
C GLU A 42 6.40 28.49 -2.15
N SER A 43 6.97 29.70 -2.08
CA SER A 43 8.26 30.02 -2.72
C SER A 43 9.39 29.12 -2.24
N MET A 44 9.47 28.86 -0.93
CA MET A 44 10.48 27.98 -0.35
C MET A 44 10.31 26.53 -0.79
N VAL A 45 9.08 26.03 -0.84
CA VAL A 45 8.77 24.67 -1.33
C VAL A 45 9.11 24.54 -2.81
N ASN A 46 8.76 25.54 -3.63
CA ASN A 46 9.06 25.54 -5.06
C ASN A 46 10.58 25.59 -5.30
N ALA A 47 11.32 26.42 -4.57
CA ALA A 47 12.77 26.46 -4.63
C ALA A 47 13.40 25.13 -4.17
N GLY A 48 12.85 24.53 -3.10
CA GLY A 48 13.29 23.23 -2.59
C GLY A 48 13.06 22.10 -3.57
N ARG A 49 11.91 22.09 -4.25
CA ARG A 49 11.58 21.17 -5.35
C ARG A 49 12.57 21.31 -6.49
N SER A 50 12.85 22.53 -6.93
CA SER A 50 13.79 22.75 -8.04
C SER A 50 15.22 22.30 -7.72
N LEU A 51 15.67 22.48 -6.47
CA LEU A 51 16.98 22.00 -6.01
C LEU A 51 17.07 20.47 -5.88
N HIS A 52 15.93 19.78 -5.83
CA HIS A 52 15.82 18.35 -5.59
C HIS A 52 15.16 17.61 -6.76
N GLU A 53 15.13 18.21 -7.96
CA GLU A 53 14.60 17.62 -9.19
C GLU A 53 15.18 16.22 -9.44
N ASP A 54 16.47 16.00 -9.15
CA ASP A 54 17.14 14.69 -9.30
C ASP A 54 16.68 13.61 -8.30
N THR A 55 16.00 14.01 -7.22
CA THR A 55 15.38 13.09 -6.23
C THR A 55 13.87 13.04 -6.38
N ALA A 56 13.30 13.83 -7.28
CA ALA A 56 11.90 13.72 -7.63
C ALA A 56 11.70 12.38 -8.35
N PRO A 57 10.67 11.60 -8.00
CA PRO A 57 10.35 10.39 -8.75
C PRO A 57 10.17 10.73 -10.23
N GLU A 58 10.73 9.90 -11.12
CA GLU A 58 10.65 10.09 -12.58
C GLU A 58 9.18 10.36 -12.96
N GLY A 59 8.92 11.52 -13.59
CA GLY A 59 7.57 12.01 -13.92
C GLY A 59 7.16 13.33 -13.25
N TYR A 60 7.98 13.89 -12.34
CA TYR A 60 7.74 15.20 -11.75
C TYR A 60 8.33 16.34 -12.60
N GLU A 61 7.96 16.42 -13.88
CA GLU A 61 8.20 17.64 -14.65
C GLU A 61 7.26 18.74 -14.13
N ASP A 62 7.71 20.00 -14.17
CA ASP A 62 6.91 21.22 -13.92
C ASP A 62 5.78 21.33 -14.95
N THR A 63 4.83 20.39 -14.85
CA THR A 63 3.61 20.39 -15.62
C THR A 63 2.69 21.37 -14.92
N ASP A 64 2.32 22.41 -15.64
CA ASP A 64 1.13 23.21 -15.36
C ASP A 64 0.06 22.28 -14.73
N PRO A 65 -0.49 22.59 -13.55
CA PRO A 65 -1.42 21.71 -12.85
C PRO A 65 -2.60 21.27 -13.74
N ALA A 66 -2.94 22.05 -14.78
CA ALA A 66 -3.93 21.66 -15.78
C ALA A 66 -3.45 20.59 -16.77
N SER A 67 -2.16 20.49 -17.07
CA SER A 67 -1.55 19.40 -17.84
C SER A 67 -1.42 18.12 -17.02
N ALA A 68 -0.92 18.19 -15.78
CA ALA A 68 -0.83 17.04 -14.88
C ALA A 68 -2.21 16.41 -14.63
N ARG A 69 -3.27 17.23 -14.53
CA ARG A 69 -4.65 16.73 -14.38
C ARG A 69 -5.15 15.99 -15.63
N ARG A 70 -4.84 16.50 -16.83
CA ARG A 70 -5.23 15.84 -18.09
C ARG A 70 -4.48 14.53 -18.30
N GLU A 71 -3.21 14.50 -17.93
CA GLU A 71 -2.40 13.29 -17.99
C GLU A 71 -2.87 12.24 -16.97
N ALA A 72 -3.17 12.67 -15.73
CA ALA A 72 -3.75 11.78 -14.73
C ALA A 72 -5.12 11.21 -15.14
N GLU A 73 -5.95 12.00 -15.83
CA GLU A 73 -7.24 11.54 -16.35
C GLU A 73 -7.08 10.57 -17.54
N ALA A 74 -6.11 10.82 -18.43
CA ALA A 74 -5.76 9.90 -19.50
C ALA A 74 -5.22 8.57 -18.97
N LEU A 75 -4.32 8.60 -17.97
CA LEU A 75 -3.78 7.40 -17.33
C LEU A 75 -4.84 6.61 -16.58
N ARG A 76 -5.81 7.29 -15.92
CA ARG A 76 -6.95 6.60 -15.29
C ARG A 76 -7.83 5.90 -16.31
N GLN A 77 -8.09 6.54 -17.45
CA GLN A 77 -8.87 5.93 -18.53
C GLN A 77 -8.14 4.74 -19.15
N GLU A 78 -6.81 4.83 -19.32
CA GLU A 78 -5.99 3.72 -19.80
C GLU A 78 -5.98 2.55 -18.81
N LEU A 79 -5.82 2.82 -17.51
CA LEU A 79 -5.95 1.81 -16.45
C LEU A 79 -7.31 1.13 -16.45
N GLU A 80 -8.41 1.88 -16.59
CA GLU A 80 -9.76 1.30 -16.65
C GLU A 80 -9.91 0.37 -17.86
N THR A 81 -9.35 0.73 -19.02
CA THR A 81 -9.36 -0.14 -20.20
C THR A 81 -8.50 -1.38 -20.05
N LEU A 82 -7.36 -1.28 -19.36
CA LEU A 82 -6.47 -2.42 -19.08
C LEU A 82 -7.07 -3.35 -18.03
N GLU A 83 -7.72 -2.82 -16.98
CA GLU A 83 -8.43 -3.62 -15.98
C GLU A 83 -9.62 -4.38 -16.60
N GLU A 84 -10.34 -3.77 -17.54
CA GLU A 84 -11.41 -4.44 -18.29
C GLU A 84 -10.85 -5.60 -19.14
N ALA A 85 -9.69 -5.39 -19.77
CA ALA A 85 -9.01 -6.40 -20.58
C ALA A 85 -8.39 -7.53 -19.73
N GLU A 86 -7.74 -7.20 -18.61
CA GLU A 86 -7.15 -8.16 -17.68
C GLU A 86 -8.23 -8.96 -16.94
N ARG A 87 -9.39 -8.35 -16.63
CA ARG A 87 -10.54 -9.07 -16.09
C ARG A 87 -11.09 -10.08 -17.11
N ALA A 88 -11.03 -9.80 -18.41
CA ALA A 88 -11.42 -10.76 -19.44
C ALA A 88 -10.41 -11.93 -19.56
N ASP A 89 -9.10 -11.66 -19.42
CA ASP A 89 -8.04 -12.66 -19.53
C ASP A 89 -7.89 -13.52 -18.25
N ALA A 90 -8.05 -12.91 -17.07
CA ALA A 90 -8.04 -13.61 -15.79
C ALA A 90 -9.20 -14.61 -15.66
N VAL A 91 -10.37 -14.29 -16.24
CA VAL A 91 -11.52 -15.20 -16.29
C VAL A 91 -11.18 -16.48 -17.07
N GLU A 92 -10.29 -16.42 -18.06
CA GLU A 92 -9.83 -17.60 -18.79
C GLU A 92 -8.88 -18.47 -17.95
N VAL A 93 -7.92 -17.86 -17.25
CA VAL A 93 -6.93 -18.58 -16.43
C VAL A 93 -7.60 -19.30 -15.25
N TYR A 94 -8.50 -18.64 -14.53
CA TYR A 94 -9.19 -19.28 -13.40
C TYR A 94 -10.14 -20.38 -13.87
N ALA A 95 -10.81 -20.22 -15.02
CA ALA A 95 -11.66 -21.26 -15.59
C ALA A 95 -10.86 -22.50 -16.05
N VAL A 96 -9.66 -22.29 -16.62
CA VAL A 96 -8.74 -23.39 -16.98
C VAL A 96 -8.21 -24.10 -15.74
N LEU A 97 -7.87 -23.35 -14.69
CA LEU A 97 -7.45 -23.93 -13.42
C LEU A 97 -8.59 -24.77 -12.82
N ASP A 98 -9.79 -24.22 -12.66
CA ASP A 98 -11.00 -24.89 -12.13
C ASP A 98 -11.35 -26.17 -12.90
N ALA A 99 -11.24 -26.13 -14.24
CA ALA A 99 -11.46 -27.29 -15.09
C ALA A 99 -10.37 -28.38 -14.95
N SER A 100 -9.16 -28.03 -14.50
CA SER A 100 -8.06 -28.99 -14.34
C SER A 100 -8.15 -29.85 -13.07
N GLY A 101 -9.06 -29.50 -12.13
CA GLY A 101 -9.39 -30.29 -10.94
C GLY A 101 -8.21 -30.66 -10.03
N GLY A 102 -7.04 -30.03 -10.23
CA GLY A 102 -5.77 -30.45 -9.66
C GLY A 102 -5.18 -29.48 -8.63
N TYR A 103 -5.92 -28.45 -8.24
CA TYR A 103 -5.48 -27.53 -7.19
C TYR A 103 -6.41 -27.65 -5.99
N GLU A 104 -5.80 -27.82 -4.83
CA GLU A 104 -6.47 -27.80 -3.54
C GLU A 104 -6.21 -26.45 -2.89
N THR A 105 -7.21 -25.89 -2.23
CA THR A 105 -7.04 -24.61 -1.54
C THR A 105 -6.17 -24.81 -0.29
N VAL A 106 -5.52 -23.74 0.16
CA VAL A 106 -4.76 -23.76 1.42
C VAL A 106 -5.66 -24.16 2.61
N GLU A 107 -6.92 -23.75 2.60
CA GLU A 107 -7.93 -24.15 3.60
C GLU A 107 -8.21 -25.66 3.55
N ALA A 108 -8.43 -26.24 2.36
CA ALA A 108 -8.66 -27.68 2.22
C ALA A 108 -7.44 -28.52 2.62
N LEU A 109 -6.22 -28.04 2.31
CA LEU A 109 -4.98 -28.67 2.79
C LEU A 109 -4.86 -28.60 4.33
N ALA A 110 -5.25 -27.48 4.94
CA ALA A 110 -5.24 -27.33 6.40
C ALA A 110 -6.25 -28.27 7.07
N ASP A 111 -7.46 -28.38 6.52
CA ASP A 111 -8.49 -29.30 7.01
C ASP A 111 -8.03 -30.78 6.92
N GLY A 112 -7.27 -31.12 5.87
CA GLY A 112 -6.68 -32.45 5.73
C GLY A 112 -5.63 -32.77 6.81
N VAL A 113 -4.78 -31.79 7.17
CA VAL A 113 -3.79 -31.96 8.23
C VAL A 113 -4.44 -32.19 9.58
N ASP A 114 -5.49 -31.45 9.93
CA ASP A 114 -6.21 -31.62 11.20
C ASP A 114 -6.89 -33.01 11.30
N ALA A 115 -7.41 -33.52 10.17
CA ALA A 115 -7.99 -34.85 10.09
C ALA A 115 -6.92 -35.95 10.25
N ASP A 116 -5.77 -35.79 9.60
CA ASP A 116 -4.64 -36.72 9.72
C ASP A 116 -4.06 -36.72 11.15
N GLU A 117 -3.92 -35.55 11.79
CA GLU A 117 -3.48 -35.45 13.19
C GLU A 117 -4.46 -36.18 14.12
N SER A 118 -5.76 -35.98 13.94
CA SER A 118 -6.80 -36.66 14.72
C SER A 118 -6.71 -38.19 14.57
N ALA A 119 -6.51 -38.69 13.35
CA ALA A 119 -6.34 -40.12 13.09
C ALA A 119 -5.07 -40.70 13.74
N VAL A 120 -3.98 -39.93 13.78
CA VAL A 120 -2.75 -40.33 14.47
C VAL A 120 -2.97 -40.43 15.98
N TYR A 121 -3.67 -39.46 16.60
CA TYR A 121 -3.99 -39.52 18.03
C TYR A 121 -4.90 -40.70 18.37
N GLU A 122 -5.92 -40.98 17.55
CA GLU A 122 -6.79 -42.13 17.72
C GLU A 122 -6.02 -43.45 17.63
N ALA A 123 -5.12 -43.58 16.66
CA ALA A 123 -4.28 -44.77 16.51
C ALA A 123 -3.34 -44.97 17.71
N LEU A 124 -2.70 -43.90 18.19
CA LEU A 124 -1.84 -43.95 19.38
C LEU A 124 -2.64 -44.31 20.64
N GLN A 125 -3.87 -43.82 20.76
CA GLN A 125 -4.75 -44.18 21.88
C GLN A 125 -5.15 -45.66 21.84
N SER A 126 -5.48 -46.21 20.67
CA SER A 126 -5.75 -47.65 20.51
C SER A 126 -4.55 -48.49 20.94
N LEU A 127 -3.34 -48.11 20.52
CA LEU A 127 -2.11 -48.83 20.86
C LEU A 127 -1.79 -48.76 22.37
N LEU A 128 -2.09 -47.63 23.03
CA LEU A 128 -1.97 -47.48 24.48
C LEU A 128 -2.98 -48.37 25.22
N ASP A 129 -4.24 -48.38 24.77
CA ASP A 129 -5.31 -49.19 25.37
C ASP A 129 -5.04 -50.70 25.22
N GLU A 130 -4.42 -51.09 24.10
CA GLU A 130 -3.96 -52.46 23.83
C GLU A 130 -2.65 -52.82 24.57
N GLY A 131 -1.99 -51.84 25.20
CA GLY A 131 -0.72 -52.02 25.91
C GLY A 131 0.46 -52.34 24.99
N LEU A 132 0.38 -51.98 23.71
CA LEU A 132 1.42 -52.19 22.71
C LEU A 132 2.46 -51.06 22.68
N VAL A 133 2.11 -49.91 23.26
CA VAL A 133 3.02 -48.78 23.47
C VAL A 133 2.79 -48.18 24.85
N GLU A 134 3.80 -47.50 25.39
CA GLU A 134 3.75 -46.73 26.65
C GLU A 134 4.20 -45.29 26.38
N TYR A 135 3.55 -44.33 27.04
CA TYR A 135 3.92 -42.92 26.94
C TYR A 135 4.92 -42.52 28.03
N ASP A 136 6.15 -42.19 27.63
CA ASP A 136 7.21 -41.66 28.50
C ASP A 136 7.03 -40.15 28.67
N THR A 137 6.45 -39.77 29.81
CA THR A 137 6.20 -38.36 30.18
C THR A 137 7.48 -37.53 30.36
N MET A 138 8.60 -38.15 30.72
CA MET A 138 9.87 -37.45 30.90
C MET A 138 10.52 -37.09 29.56
N ARG A 139 10.30 -37.93 28.54
CA ARG A 139 10.83 -37.73 27.18
C ARG A 139 9.81 -37.16 26.21
N ASN A 140 8.55 -37.04 26.61
CA ASN A 140 7.43 -36.66 25.75
C ASN A 140 7.39 -37.52 24.47
N ALA A 141 7.51 -38.84 24.64
CA ALA A 141 7.64 -39.79 23.54
C ALA A 141 6.92 -41.10 23.83
N TYR A 142 6.52 -41.82 22.78
CA TYR A 142 5.97 -43.17 22.87
C TYR A 142 7.09 -44.20 22.70
N THR A 143 7.09 -45.23 23.54
CA THR A 143 7.94 -46.43 23.38
C THR A 143 7.07 -47.64 23.13
N ALA A 144 7.52 -48.55 22.27
CA ALA A 144 6.95 -49.89 22.15
C ALA A 144 7.60 -50.86 23.15
#